data_AF-E2AI06-F1
#
_entry.id   AF-E2AI06-F1
#
_cell.length_a   1.000
_cell.length_b   1.000
_cell.length_c   1.000
_cell.angle_alpha   90.00
_cell.angle_beta   90.00
_cell.angle_gamma   90.00
#
_symmetry.space_group_name_H-M   'P 1'
#
loop_
_entity.id
_entity.type
_entity.pdbx_description
1 polymer ?
#
loop_
_entity_poly.entity_id
_entity_poly.type
_entity_poly.pdbx_seq_one_letter_code
_entity_poly.pdbx_strand_id
1 'polypeptide(L)'
;MQNKVFDAVSENEILFEDFLEVCTEVSIPHGWSCLVTSKGHGTTVVYLYMGITKDGLPFVEKQGFIRSDMVLHCAVANREIDPLMHNLVKERKMRNLLDIEIFIDEFDQRVICQGIHDRKNFQDFDMTKVAYEDGIRWRHVSCSLIVNNNSSRCTKCAKLSHILNKS
;
A
#
# COMPACT_ATOMS: atom_id res chain seq x y z
N MET A 1 10.80 26.23 -39.61
CA MET A 1 10.79 24.78 -39.28
C MET A 1 10.38 24.65 -37.83
N GLN A 2 9.10 24.37 -37.56
CA GLN A 2 8.61 24.06 -36.21
C GLN A 2 8.79 22.55 -36.01
N ASN A 3 9.73 22.16 -35.16
CA ASN A 3 9.80 20.79 -34.66
C ASN A 3 8.66 20.61 -33.66
N LYS A 4 7.52 20.11 -34.14
CA LYS A 4 6.54 19.45 -33.29
C LYS A 4 7.19 18.17 -32.76
N VAL A 5 7.64 18.23 -31.52
CA VAL A 5 7.88 17.03 -30.71
C VAL A 5 6.50 16.40 -30.52
N PHE A 6 6.14 15.50 -31.42
CA PHE A 6 5.09 14.53 -31.13
C PHE A 6 5.65 13.68 -30.00
N ASP A 7 5.12 13.87 -28.79
CA ASP A 7 5.19 12.83 -27.77
C ASP A 7 4.65 11.57 -28.43
N ALA A 8 5.54 10.62 -28.69
CA ALA A 8 5.16 9.28 -29.08
C ALA A 8 4.39 8.72 -27.88
N VAL A 9 3.06 8.80 -27.95
CA VAL A 9 2.18 7.99 -27.09
C VAL A 9 2.69 6.57 -27.25
N SER A 10 3.25 6.03 -26.16
CA SER A 10 3.72 4.65 -26.12
C SER A 10 2.57 3.78 -26.60
N GLU A 11 2.78 2.97 -27.63
CA GLU A 11 1.73 2.12 -28.26
C GLU A 11 1.01 1.18 -27.28
N ASN A 12 1.46 1.11 -26.02
CA ASN A 12 0.88 0.28 -24.96
C ASN A 12 0.11 1.08 -23.91
N GLU A 13 -0.12 2.39 -24.06
CA GLU A 13 -0.91 3.16 -23.09
C GLU A 13 -2.40 2.84 -23.23
N ILE A 14 -2.98 2.22 -22.20
CA ILE A 14 -4.41 1.87 -22.15
C ILE A 14 -5.21 3.04 -21.55
N LEU A 15 -6.39 3.32 -22.13
CA LEU A 15 -7.35 4.23 -21.51
C LEU A 15 -8.01 3.56 -20.31
N PHE A 16 -8.58 4.37 -19.42
CA PHE A 16 -9.23 3.81 -18.23
C PHE A 16 -10.47 2.99 -18.59
N GLU A 17 -11.21 3.40 -19.61
CA GLU A 17 -12.40 2.68 -20.11
C GLU A 17 -12.02 1.28 -20.61
N ASP A 18 -10.96 1.19 -21.41
CA ASP A 18 -10.43 -0.10 -21.89
C ASP A 18 -9.90 -0.93 -20.71
N PHE A 19 -9.20 -0.29 -19.78
CA PHE A 19 -8.72 -0.94 -18.56
C PHE A 19 -9.86 -1.55 -17.74
N LEU A 20 -11.01 -0.88 -17.61
CA LEU A 20 -12.14 -1.42 -16.86
C LEU A 20 -12.64 -2.77 -17.42
N GLU A 21 -12.56 -2.97 -18.73
CA GLU A 21 -12.99 -4.21 -19.39
C GLU A 21 -12.05 -5.38 -19.08
N VAL A 22 -10.75 -5.11 -18.88
CA VAL A 22 -9.71 -6.13 -18.70
C VAL A 22 -9.06 -6.12 -17.32
N CYS A 23 -9.51 -5.29 -16.38
CA CYS A 23 -8.86 -5.13 -15.07
C CYS A 23 -8.83 -6.42 -14.22
N THR A 24 -9.75 -7.35 -14.50
CA THR A 24 -9.78 -8.68 -13.87
C THR A 24 -8.84 -9.69 -14.53
N GLU A 25 -8.27 -9.37 -15.70
CA GLU A 25 -7.28 -10.20 -16.40
C GLU A 25 -5.86 -10.00 -15.88
N VAL A 26 -5.63 -8.95 -15.06
CA VAL A 26 -4.35 -8.72 -14.38
C VAL A 26 -3.99 -9.95 -13.54
N SER A 27 -2.78 -10.46 -13.75
CA SER A 27 -2.24 -11.56 -12.96
C SER A 27 -2.00 -11.08 -11.53
N ILE A 28 -2.71 -11.65 -10.56
CA ILE A 28 -2.59 -11.28 -9.14
C ILE A 28 -2.14 -12.47 -8.28
N PRO A 29 -1.29 -12.25 -7.26
CA PRO A 29 -0.88 -13.29 -6.32
C PRO A 29 -2.04 -13.85 -5.50
N HIS A 30 -1.81 -15.02 -4.89
CA HIS A 30 -2.80 -15.65 -4.02
C HIS A 30 -3.18 -14.76 -2.83
N GLY A 31 -4.48 -14.65 -2.56
CA GLY A 31 -5.03 -13.81 -1.48
C GLY A 31 -5.33 -12.37 -1.90
N TRP A 32 -4.91 -11.95 -3.09
CA TRP A 32 -5.37 -10.71 -3.71
C TRP A 32 -6.71 -10.89 -4.41
N SER A 33 -7.46 -9.80 -4.56
CA SER A 33 -8.69 -9.76 -5.31
C SER A 33 -8.82 -8.41 -6.03
N CYS A 34 -9.49 -8.41 -7.17
CA CYS A 34 -9.83 -7.19 -7.90
C CYS A 34 -11.31 -6.85 -7.67
N LEU A 35 -11.59 -5.58 -7.37
CA LEU A 35 -12.93 -5.04 -7.20
C LEU A 35 -13.04 -3.73 -7.97
N VAL A 36 -14.10 -3.58 -8.76
CA VAL A 36 -14.48 -2.29 -9.32
C VAL A 36 -15.55 -1.68 -8.43
N THR A 37 -15.32 -0.45 -7.98
CA THR A 37 -16.29 0.31 -7.18
C THR A 37 -16.60 1.64 -7.83
N SER A 38 -17.85 2.06 -7.72
CA SER A 38 -18.31 3.36 -8.21
C SER A 38 -19.06 4.10 -7.11
N LYS A 39 -18.77 5.39 -6.96
CA LYS A 39 -19.48 6.29 -6.06
C LYS A 39 -19.70 7.64 -6.74
N GLY A 40 -20.98 7.98 -6.95
CA GLY A 40 -21.34 9.15 -7.75
C GLY A 40 -20.85 8.96 -9.19
N HIS A 41 -20.05 9.90 -9.68
CA HIS A 41 -19.47 9.85 -11.03
C HIS A 41 -18.05 9.25 -11.06
N GLY A 42 -17.50 8.84 -9.93
CA GLY A 42 -16.15 8.25 -9.86
C GLY A 42 -16.19 6.73 -9.88
N THR A 43 -15.43 6.13 -10.78
CA THR A 43 -15.13 4.69 -10.80
C THR A 43 -13.69 4.48 -10.36
N THR A 44 -13.43 3.43 -9.60
CA THR A 44 -12.10 3.07 -9.12
C THR A 44 -11.94 1.56 -9.16
N VAL A 45 -10.84 1.10 -9.76
CA VAL A 45 -10.41 -0.30 -9.67
C VAL A 45 -9.57 -0.45 -8.41
N VAL A 46 -9.87 -1.46 -7.61
CA VAL A 46 -9.24 -1.73 -6.33
C VAL A 46 -8.68 -3.13 -6.33
N TYR A 47 -7.37 -3.25 -6.16
CA TYR A 47 -6.72 -4.51 -5.85
C TYR A 47 -6.54 -4.59 -4.35
N LEU A 48 -7.08 -5.61 -3.71
CA LEU A 48 -7.10 -5.73 -2.25
C LEU A 48 -6.50 -7.07 -1.82
N TYR A 49 -5.66 -7.00 -0.78
CA TYR A 49 -5.15 -8.16 -0.07
C TYR A 49 -5.82 -8.24 1.30
N MET A 50 -6.50 -9.35 1.57
CA MET A 50 -7.19 -9.56 2.84
C MET A 50 -6.39 -10.47 3.77
N GLY A 51 -6.22 -10.02 5.00
CA GLY A 51 -5.80 -10.86 6.12
C GLY A 51 -7.00 -11.46 6.84
N ILE A 52 -6.74 -12.45 7.69
CA ILE A 52 -7.74 -13.05 8.59
C ILE A 52 -7.24 -12.88 10.02
N THR A 53 -8.09 -12.36 10.91
CA THR A 53 -7.77 -12.23 12.33
C THR A 53 -7.72 -13.61 13.01
N LYS A 54 -7.22 -13.68 14.24
CA LYS A 54 -7.21 -14.93 15.03
C LYS A 54 -8.62 -15.51 15.24
N ASP A 55 -9.63 -14.65 15.24
CA ASP A 55 -11.04 -15.03 15.42
C ASP A 55 -11.73 -15.34 14.07
N GLY A 56 -10.99 -15.39 12.96
CA GLY A 56 -11.51 -15.73 11.64
C GLY A 56 -12.17 -14.58 10.88
N LEU A 57 -12.09 -13.35 11.38
CA LEU A 57 -12.69 -12.19 10.71
C LEU A 57 -11.76 -11.66 9.59
N PRO A 58 -12.26 -11.44 8.37
CA PRO A 58 -11.45 -10.84 7.31
C PRO A 58 -11.22 -9.35 7.59
N PHE A 59 -10.04 -8.85 7.23
CA PHE A 59 -9.73 -7.44 7.26
C PHE A 59 -8.77 -7.08 6.12
N VAL A 60 -8.80 -5.82 5.70
CA VAL A 60 -7.98 -5.36 4.58
C VAL A 60 -6.58 -4.99 5.07
N GLU A 61 -5.57 -5.64 4.50
CA GLU A 61 -4.17 -5.40 4.83
C GLU A 61 -3.50 -4.42 3.88
N LYS A 62 -3.69 -4.63 2.58
CA LYS A 62 -3.12 -3.80 1.50
C LYS A 62 -4.18 -3.49 0.45
N GLN A 63 -4.10 -2.30 -0.12
CA GLN A 63 -4.98 -1.86 -1.20
C GLN A 63 -4.19 -1.07 -2.23
N GLY A 64 -4.34 -1.41 -3.50
CA GLY A 64 -4.01 -0.54 -4.64
C GLY A 64 -5.29 0.02 -5.23
N PHE A 65 -5.29 1.30 -5.58
CA PHE A 65 -6.42 1.99 -6.18
C PHE A 65 -5.97 2.64 -7.48
N ILE A 66 -6.71 2.42 -8.55
CA ILE A 66 -6.50 3.06 -9.84
C ILE A 66 -7.80 3.78 -10.21
N ARG A 67 -7.68 5.10 -10.40
CA ARG A 67 -8.80 5.97 -10.77
C ARG A 67 -8.79 6.25 -12.28
N SER A 68 -9.75 7.03 -12.75
CA SER A 68 -9.92 7.39 -14.15
C SER A 68 -8.73 8.11 -14.80
N ASP A 69 -7.87 8.73 -14.01
CA ASP A 69 -6.62 9.35 -14.47
C ASP A 69 -5.46 8.35 -14.61
N MET A 70 -5.72 7.06 -14.41
CA MET A 70 -4.75 5.97 -14.38
C MET A 70 -3.64 6.18 -13.33
N VAL A 71 -3.87 7.02 -12.32
CA VAL A 71 -2.92 7.25 -11.23
C VAL A 71 -3.14 6.22 -10.13
N LEU A 72 -2.06 5.52 -9.79
CA LEU A 72 -2.01 4.57 -8.69
C LEU A 72 -1.91 5.29 -7.34
N HIS A 73 -2.81 4.91 -6.45
CA HIS A 73 -2.72 5.15 -5.01
C HIS A 73 -2.62 3.81 -4.30
N CYS A 74 -2.04 3.78 -3.09
CA CYS A 74 -2.08 2.58 -2.28
C CYS A 74 -2.20 2.86 -0.79
N ALA A 75 -2.76 1.91 -0.07
CA ALA A 75 -2.96 1.99 1.36
C ALA A 75 -2.55 0.68 2.04
N VAL A 76 -2.13 0.80 3.30
CA VAL A 76 -1.78 -0.31 4.18
C VAL A 76 -2.48 -0.08 5.50
N ALA A 77 -3.21 -1.07 6.00
CA ALA A 77 -4.03 -0.95 7.21
C ALA A 77 -4.90 0.33 7.21
N ASN A 78 -5.61 0.58 6.10
CA ASN A 78 -6.47 1.75 5.88
C ASN A 78 -5.76 3.12 5.92
N ARG A 79 -4.42 3.15 5.82
CA ARG A 79 -3.65 4.40 5.73
C ARG A 79 -2.97 4.49 4.37
N GLU A 80 -3.25 5.57 3.66
CA GLU A 80 -2.61 5.87 2.37
C GLU A 80 -1.10 6.05 2.55
N ILE A 81 -0.33 5.48 1.63
CA ILE A 81 1.12 5.62 1.53
C ILE A 81 1.48 6.06 0.11
N ASP A 82 2.64 6.70 -0.02
CA ASP A 82 3.15 7.07 -1.33
C ASP A 82 3.92 5.89 -1.95
N PRO A 83 3.44 5.29 -3.05
CA PRO A 83 4.11 4.13 -3.65
C PRO A 83 5.53 4.45 -4.14
N LEU A 84 5.82 5.71 -4.50
CA LEU A 84 7.17 6.13 -4.90
C LEU A 84 8.13 6.14 -3.72
N MET A 85 7.70 6.68 -2.58
CA MET A 85 8.52 6.75 -1.36
C MET A 85 8.88 5.37 -0.80
N HIS A 86 8.12 4.34 -1.16
CA HIS A 86 8.33 2.96 -0.76
C HIS A 86 8.99 2.09 -1.85
N ASN A 87 9.38 2.68 -2.98
CA ASN A 87 9.93 1.97 -4.13
C ASN A 87 9.02 0.80 -4.57
N LEU A 88 7.71 1.02 -4.63
CA LEU A 88 6.74 0.06 -5.16
C LEU A 88 6.59 0.21 -6.68
N VAL A 89 6.78 1.42 -7.18
CA VAL A 89 6.69 1.76 -8.60
C VAL A 89 7.74 2.81 -8.97
N LYS A 90 8.05 2.93 -10.25
CA LYS A 90 8.90 4.01 -10.79
C LYS A 90 8.12 5.27 -11.10
N GLU A 91 6.86 5.13 -11.49
CA GLU A 91 5.93 6.21 -11.80
C GLU A 91 4.55 5.88 -11.22
N ARG A 92 3.77 6.92 -10.88
CA ARG A 92 2.41 6.69 -10.37
C ARG A 92 1.40 6.41 -11.46
N LYS A 93 1.66 6.83 -12.70
CA LYS A 93 0.72 6.62 -13.81
C LYS A 93 0.90 5.20 -14.35
N MET A 94 -0.14 4.40 -14.29
CA MET A 94 -0.18 3.05 -14.85
C MET A 94 -0.46 3.17 -16.34
N ARG A 95 0.44 2.69 -17.19
CA ARG A 95 0.30 2.81 -18.64
C ARG A 95 -0.34 1.56 -19.23
N ASN A 96 -0.11 0.40 -18.63
CA ASN A 96 -0.60 -0.88 -19.11
C ASN A 96 -0.83 -1.84 -17.94
N LEU A 97 -1.35 -3.04 -18.25
CA LEU A 97 -1.58 -4.08 -17.25
C LEU A 97 -0.28 -4.56 -16.58
N LEU A 98 0.83 -4.62 -17.33
CA LEU A 98 2.12 -5.07 -16.78
C LEU A 98 2.62 -4.13 -15.67
N ASP A 99 2.40 -2.82 -15.78
CA ASP A 99 2.74 -1.87 -14.71
C ASP A 99 1.98 -2.20 -13.41
N ILE A 100 0.72 -2.62 -13.54
CA ILE A 100 -0.15 -3.01 -12.41
C ILE A 100 0.32 -4.34 -11.83
N GLU A 101 0.61 -5.33 -12.67
CA GLU A 101 1.14 -6.63 -12.24
C GLU A 101 2.44 -6.47 -11.45
N ILE A 102 3.40 -5.69 -11.98
CA ILE A 102 4.67 -5.38 -11.31
C ILE A 102 4.41 -4.71 -9.95
N PHE A 103 3.51 -3.73 -9.91
CA PHE A 103 3.15 -3.07 -8.66
C PHE A 103 2.58 -4.06 -7.63
N ILE A 104 1.64 -4.91 -8.03
CA ILE A 104 0.99 -5.87 -7.13
C ILE A 104 2.01 -6.88 -6.61
N ASP A 105 2.87 -7.42 -7.47
CA ASP A 105 3.93 -8.36 -7.08
C ASP A 105 4.91 -7.72 -6.09
N GLU A 106 5.37 -6.50 -6.37
CA GLU A 106 6.25 -5.76 -5.47
C GLU A 106 5.58 -5.47 -4.13
N PHE A 107 4.29 -5.13 -4.15
CA PHE A 107 3.54 -4.78 -2.96
C PHE A 107 3.21 -6.01 -2.11
N ASP A 108 2.91 -7.15 -2.74
CA ASP A 108 2.69 -8.45 -2.10
C ASP A 108 3.90 -8.86 -1.25
N GLN A 109 5.10 -8.72 -1.81
CA GLN A 109 6.36 -9.05 -1.12
C GLN A 109 6.65 -8.16 0.09
N ARG A 110 6.03 -6.99 0.22
CA ARG A 110 6.28 -6.10 1.37
C ARG A 110 5.60 -6.59 2.63
N VAL A 111 6.37 -6.69 3.71
CA VAL A 111 5.84 -7.06 5.02
C VAL A 111 5.25 -5.83 5.69
N ILE A 112 4.06 -5.95 6.28
CA ILE A 112 3.49 -4.91 7.12
C ILE A 112 4.24 -4.90 8.45
N CYS A 113 4.81 -3.75 8.80
CA CYS A 113 5.44 -3.53 10.09
C CYS A 113 4.47 -3.89 11.21
N GLN A 114 4.91 -4.67 12.19
CA GLN A 114 4.06 -5.11 13.29
C GLN A 114 3.91 -4.05 14.40
N GLY A 115 4.71 -2.98 14.39
CA GLY A 115 4.72 -2.01 15.48
C GLY A 115 5.06 -2.68 16.83
N ILE A 116 4.42 -2.22 17.90
CA ILE A 116 4.61 -2.62 19.31
C ILE A 116 3.24 -3.04 19.85
N HIS A 117 3.17 -4.22 20.49
CA HIS A 117 1.88 -4.86 20.83
C HIS A 117 1.43 -4.68 22.29
N ASP A 118 2.33 -4.37 23.22
CA ASP A 118 1.99 -4.42 24.65
C ASP A 118 2.09 -3.05 25.32
N ARG A 119 0.95 -2.44 25.66
CA ARG A 119 0.91 -1.15 26.37
C ARG A 119 1.30 -1.28 27.84
N LYS A 120 1.16 -2.48 28.44
CA LYS A 120 1.23 -2.66 29.90
C LYS A 120 2.61 -2.38 30.48
N ASN A 121 3.65 -2.49 29.67
CA ASN A 121 5.03 -2.24 30.11
C ASN A 121 5.41 -0.75 30.12
N PHE A 122 4.53 0.17 29.68
CA PHE A 122 4.97 1.49 29.22
C PHE A 122 4.12 2.67 29.77
N GLN A 123 3.51 2.53 30.95
CA GLN A 123 2.64 3.55 31.54
C GLN A 123 3.34 4.88 31.87
N ASP A 124 4.67 4.88 32.02
CA ASP A 124 5.45 6.06 32.46
C ASP A 124 6.03 6.91 31.32
N PHE A 125 5.84 6.51 30.06
CA PHE A 125 6.31 7.28 28.90
C PHE A 125 5.17 8.09 28.28
N ASP A 126 5.42 9.38 27.98
CA ASP A 126 4.53 10.19 27.14
C ASP A 126 4.62 9.71 25.68
N MET A 127 4.03 8.53 25.43
CA MET A 127 4.09 7.84 24.14
C MET A 127 3.37 8.60 23.03
N THR A 128 2.48 9.53 23.37
CA THR A 128 1.68 10.29 22.40
C THR A 128 2.52 11.16 21.47
N LYS A 129 3.73 11.55 21.87
CA LYS A 129 4.65 12.36 21.05
C LYS A 129 5.47 11.54 20.06
N VAL A 130 5.67 10.25 20.32
CA VAL A 130 6.62 9.40 19.57
C VAL A 130 5.94 8.21 18.89
N ALA A 131 4.70 7.91 19.27
CA ALA A 131 3.91 6.84 18.71
C ALA A 131 2.43 7.21 18.56
N TYR A 132 1.75 6.51 17.66
CA TYR A 132 0.30 6.55 17.49
C TYR A 132 -0.26 5.12 17.54
N GLU A 133 -1.55 5.04 17.84
CA GLU A 133 -2.31 3.79 17.87
C GLU A 133 -2.90 3.50 16.48
N ASP A 134 -2.65 2.29 15.98
CA ASP A 134 -3.17 1.72 14.74
C ASP A 134 -3.88 0.41 15.06
N GLY A 135 -5.19 0.48 15.28
CA GLY A 135 -5.97 -0.62 15.82
C GLY A 135 -5.45 -1.05 17.19
N ILE A 136 -4.90 -2.25 17.30
CA ILE A 136 -4.30 -2.78 18.53
C ILE A 136 -2.78 -2.60 18.61
N ARG A 137 -2.16 -1.96 17.61
CA ARG A 137 -0.71 -1.84 17.47
C ARG A 137 -0.28 -0.41 17.71
N TRP A 138 0.75 -0.22 18.52
CA TRP A 138 1.43 1.06 18.64
C TRP A 138 2.56 1.17 17.63
N ARG A 139 2.61 2.28 16.91
CA ARG A 139 3.63 2.52 15.87
C ARG A 139 4.33 3.82 16.13
N HIS A 140 5.63 3.85 15.89
CA HIS A 140 6.37 5.11 15.88
C HIS A 140 5.72 6.09 14.88
N VAL A 141 5.66 7.39 15.19
CA VAL A 141 5.02 8.43 14.33
C VAL A 141 5.56 8.44 12.90
N SER A 142 6.86 8.19 12.74
CA SER A 142 7.55 8.03 11.45
C SER A 142 7.65 6.56 10.98
N CYS A 143 6.73 5.68 11.37
CA CYS A 143 6.70 4.30 10.90
C CYS A 143 6.43 4.25 9.39
N SER A 144 7.25 3.51 8.63
CA SER A 144 7.07 3.32 7.19
C SER A 144 5.88 2.46 6.80
N LEU A 145 5.15 1.87 7.77
CA LEU A 145 4.06 0.89 7.61
C LEU A 145 4.44 -0.44 6.92
N ILE A 146 5.21 -0.39 5.84
CA ILE A 146 5.76 -1.54 5.13
C ILE A 146 7.28 -1.57 5.19
N VAL A 147 7.83 -2.78 5.07
CA VAL A 147 9.26 -3.06 5.09
C VAL A 147 9.62 -4.12 4.05
N ASN A 148 10.88 -4.10 3.58
CA ASN A 148 11.38 -4.95 2.50
C ASN A 148 12.66 -5.72 2.88
N ASN A 149 12.83 -6.07 4.16
CA ASN A 149 14.09 -6.63 4.67
C ASN A 149 13.89 -7.88 5.54
N ASN A 150 12.80 -8.63 5.32
CA ASN A 150 12.40 -9.80 6.12
C ASN A 150 12.22 -9.52 7.63
N SER A 151 12.34 -8.26 8.06
CA SER A 151 12.08 -7.85 9.43
C SER A 151 10.57 -7.77 9.66
N SER A 152 10.13 -8.13 10.85
CA SER A 152 8.75 -7.90 11.28
C SER A 152 8.48 -6.43 11.61
N ARG A 153 9.52 -5.59 11.75
CA ARG A 153 9.41 -4.18 12.15
C ARG A 153 10.33 -3.27 11.34
N CYS A 154 9.88 -2.05 11.08
CA CYS A 154 10.73 -1.00 10.57
C CYS A 154 11.74 -0.55 11.64
N THR A 155 12.85 0.03 11.20
CA THR A 155 13.94 0.46 12.09
C THR A 155 13.49 1.44 13.18
N LYS A 156 12.50 2.30 12.88
CA LYS A 156 11.94 3.26 13.85
C LYS A 156 11.14 2.56 14.95
N CYS A 157 10.24 1.64 14.59
CA CYS A 157 9.49 0.85 15.57
C CYS A 157 10.41 -0.11 16.36
N ALA A 158 11.44 -0.67 15.72
CA ALA A 158 12.42 -1.51 16.39
C ALA A 158 13.23 -0.73 17.44
N LYS A 159 13.71 0.47 17.09
CA LYS A 159 14.41 1.37 18.03
C LYS A 159 13.53 1.78 19.19
N LEU A 160 12.28 2.19 18.91
CA LEU A 160 11.33 2.55 19.95
C LEU A 160 11.06 1.37 20.90
N SER A 161 10.80 0.18 20.35
CA SER A 161 10.61 -1.03 21.16
C SER A 161 11.82 -1.34 22.05
N HIS A 162 13.04 -1.13 21.55
CA HIS A 162 14.25 -1.38 22.33
C HIS A 162 14.46 -0.35 23.45
N ILE A 163 14.17 0.94 23.21
CA ILE A 163 14.22 1.98 24.26
C ILE A 163 13.24 1.63 25.38
N LEU A 164 12.02 1.27 24.98
CA LEU A 164 10.94 0.95 25.91
C LEU A 164 11.20 -0.33 26.71
N ASN A 165 11.86 -1.34 26.14
CA ASN A 165 12.21 -2.58 26.85
C ASN A 165 13.45 -2.46 27.76
N LYS A 166 14.19 -1.36 27.71
CA LYS A 166 15.35 -1.07 28.59
C LYS A 166 15.03 -0.12 29.73
N SER A 167 13.80 0.41 29.76
CA SER A 167 13.25 1.23 30.83
C SER A 167 12.55 0.33 31.85
#